data_AF-A0AB33EN71-F1
#
_entry.id   AF-A0AB33EN71-F1
#
_cell.length_a   1.000
_cell.length_b   1.000
_cell.length_c   1.000
_cell.angle_alpha   90.00
_cell.angle_beta   90.00
_cell.angle_gamma   90.00
#
_symmetry.space_group_name_H-M   'P 1'
#
loop_
_entity.id
_entity.type
_entity.pdbx_description
1 polymer ?
#
loop_
_entity_poly.entity_id
_entity_poly.type
_entity_poly.pdbx_seq_one_letter_code
_entity_poly.pdbx_strand_id
1 'polypeptide(L)'
;MRKQMEGDNQRRRALARQAREQGRSASQTGASLSASKQVTSLDQHDRSGPPPAGRHKPDSTRGGPAPPPVGVAERPRPLPDPQPPRAPSLGYRDLVDDVSRRAGVDFAEAKIAAEATVLALAWALGEAERERLLAAVPVKLHDVVPVDGIERRQDLPGFLAEVGRRSRLTPEQARYQAEATLAAISDADAELVESLRVPDGLRDLLAPADYGGGLVGASSATAPLTEPELRDALASLPYWSSDQRSLVRTIELPGGNLDRVLDRLDQLKVEVGRGPQIGRPDPDSAVLTVRTQQVDGVTAADVDLAHRVDDAVDEAGAGMAAG
;
A
#
# COMPACT_ATOMS: atom_id res chain seq x y z
N MET A 1 7.78 -34.47 6.46
CA MET A 1 8.52 -33.36 7.13
C MET A 1 8.10 -33.07 8.58
N ARG A 2 6.86 -33.30 9.04
CA ARG A 2 6.48 -33.03 10.46
C ARG A 2 7.26 -33.84 11.51
N LYS A 3 7.60 -35.11 11.21
CA LYS A 3 8.28 -36.03 12.14
C LYS A 3 9.74 -35.68 12.43
N GLN A 4 10.42 -34.96 11.52
CA GLN A 4 11.80 -34.48 11.73
C GLN A 4 11.84 -33.22 12.61
N MET A 5 10.92 -32.27 12.40
CA MET A 5 10.83 -31.06 13.24
C MET A 5 10.52 -31.37 14.71
N GLU A 6 9.75 -32.42 14.98
CA GLU A 6 9.40 -32.82 16.34
C GLU A 6 10.61 -33.39 17.12
N GLY A 7 11.49 -34.14 16.44
CA GLY A 7 12.73 -34.66 17.01
C GLY A 7 13.74 -33.57 17.37
N ASP A 8 13.90 -32.56 16.51
CA ASP A 8 14.79 -31.42 16.76
C ASP A 8 14.31 -30.54 17.90
N ASN A 9 12.99 -30.36 18.04
CA ASN A 9 12.42 -29.57 19.13
C ASN A 9 12.56 -30.28 20.49
N GLN A 10 12.46 -31.61 20.51
CA GLN A 10 12.72 -32.40 21.72
C GLN A 10 14.20 -32.33 22.14
N ARG A 11 15.14 -32.41 21.19
CA ARG A 11 16.58 -32.24 21.47
C ARG A 11 16.90 -30.86 22.05
N ARG A 12 16.31 -29.79 21.50
CA ARG A 12 16.47 -28.42 22.05
C ARG A 12 16.00 -28.30 23.49
N ARG A 13 14.85 -28.90 23.81
CA ARG A 13 14.30 -28.89 25.17
C ARG A 13 15.12 -29.73 26.16
N ALA A 14 15.83 -30.75 25.71
CA ALA A 14 16.76 -31.53 26.54
C ALA A 14 18.04 -30.73 26.85
N LEU A 15 18.67 -30.13 25.84
CA LEU A 15 19.87 -29.31 26.01
C LEU A 15 19.62 -28.08 26.91
N ALA A 16 18.47 -27.43 26.76
CA ALA A 16 18.10 -26.31 27.60
C ALA A 16 17.83 -26.71 29.07
N ARG A 17 17.44 -27.96 29.34
CA ARG A 17 17.29 -28.47 30.71
C ARG A 17 18.65 -28.77 31.34
N GLN A 18 19.53 -29.44 30.60
CA GLN A 18 20.88 -29.76 31.07
C GLN A 18 21.72 -28.49 31.36
N ALA A 19 21.57 -27.44 30.55
CA ALA A 19 22.25 -26.16 30.80
C ALA A 19 21.81 -25.49 32.12
N ARG A 20 20.52 -25.59 32.47
CA ARG A 20 19.97 -25.06 33.73
C ARG A 20 20.45 -25.85 34.94
N GLU A 21 20.53 -27.17 34.84
CA GLU A 21 21.07 -28.05 35.90
C GLU A 21 22.54 -27.76 36.20
N GLN A 22 23.30 -27.28 35.21
CA GLN A 22 24.70 -26.88 35.37
C GLN A 22 24.88 -25.39 35.75
N GLY A 23 23.79 -24.67 36.06
CA GLY A 23 23.84 -23.26 36.44
C GLY A 23 24.31 -22.31 35.33
N ARG A 24 24.25 -22.74 34.06
CA ARG A 24 24.72 -21.97 32.90
C ARG A 24 23.54 -21.38 32.12
N SER A 25 23.75 -20.20 31.56
CA SER A 25 22.72 -19.52 30.75
C SER A 25 22.62 -20.12 29.35
N ALA A 26 21.41 -20.19 28.77
CA ALA A 26 21.14 -20.85 27.49
C ALA A 26 21.88 -20.22 26.28
N SER A 27 22.35 -18.99 26.43
CA SER A 27 23.21 -18.29 25.45
C SER A 27 24.66 -18.78 25.46
N GLN A 28 25.15 -19.34 26.57
CA GLN A 28 26.53 -19.84 26.69
C GLN A 28 26.74 -21.23 26.08
N THR A 29 25.66 -21.98 25.83
CA THR A 29 25.71 -23.35 25.26
C THR A 29 25.19 -23.43 23.83
N GLY A 30 25.00 -22.29 23.15
CA GLY A 30 24.56 -22.26 21.75
C GLY A 30 23.15 -22.82 21.51
N ALA A 31 22.33 -22.95 22.56
CA ALA A 31 20.99 -23.56 22.49
C ALA A 31 19.98 -22.70 21.70
N SER A 32 20.27 -21.42 21.47
CA SER A 32 19.49 -20.50 20.63
C SER A 32 19.87 -20.51 19.14
N LEU A 33 20.90 -21.28 18.75
CA LEU A 33 21.38 -21.32 17.37
C LEU A 33 20.61 -22.36 16.53
N SER A 34 20.44 -22.06 15.23
CA SER A 34 19.91 -23.02 14.25
C SER A 34 20.81 -24.27 14.18
N ALA A 35 20.25 -25.45 13.90
CA ALA A 35 20.96 -26.74 14.00
C ALA A 35 22.32 -26.75 13.26
N SER A 36 22.39 -26.14 12.07
CA SER A 36 23.63 -26.01 11.29
C SER A 36 24.72 -25.18 11.96
N LYS A 37 24.36 -24.20 12.81
CA LYS A 37 25.30 -23.33 13.53
C LYS A 37 25.77 -23.92 14.85
N GLN A 38 25.04 -24.90 15.40
CA GLN A 38 25.44 -25.61 16.62
C GLN A 38 26.60 -26.57 16.36
N VAL A 39 26.61 -27.25 15.22
CA VAL A 39 27.71 -28.15 14.81
C VAL A 39 29.01 -27.34 14.61
N THR A 40 28.94 -26.18 13.95
CA THR A 40 30.10 -25.30 13.75
C THR A 40 30.65 -24.70 15.04
N SER A 41 29.78 -24.46 16.03
CA SER A 41 30.19 -23.90 17.33
C SER A 41 30.87 -24.93 18.23
N LEU A 42 30.54 -26.22 18.10
CA LEU A 42 31.26 -27.30 18.80
C LEU A 42 32.65 -27.52 18.20
N ASP A 43 32.78 -27.49 16.87
CA ASP A 43 34.08 -27.63 16.17
C ASP A 43 35.07 -26.48 16.45
N GLN A 44 34.57 -25.29 16.81
CA GLN A 44 35.45 -24.15 17.15
C GLN A 44 36.08 -24.26 18.55
N HIS A 45 35.51 -25.06 19.45
CA HIS A 45 36.05 -25.21 20.81
C HIS A 45 37.24 -26.18 20.90
N ASP A 46 37.47 -27.02 19.89
CA ASP A 46 38.61 -27.95 19.83
C ASP A 46 39.86 -27.38 19.13
N ARG A 47 39.85 -26.10 18.73
CA ARG A 47 41.05 -25.44 18.20
C ARG A 47 41.87 -24.80 19.32
N SER A 48 42.95 -25.49 19.70
CA SER A 48 44.02 -24.98 20.56
C SER A 48 44.64 -23.71 19.95
N GLY A 49 44.22 -22.54 20.43
CA GLY A 49 44.88 -21.27 20.16
C GLY A 49 46.29 -21.23 20.78
N PRO A 50 47.20 -20.37 20.28
CA PRO A 50 48.55 -20.27 20.82
C PRO A 50 48.53 -19.78 22.29
N PRO A 51 49.51 -20.21 23.12
CA PRO A 51 49.50 -19.94 24.55
C PRO A 51 49.64 -18.44 24.87
N PRO A 52 49.02 -17.95 25.96
CA PRO A 52 49.09 -16.54 26.33
C PRO A 52 50.49 -16.15 26.82
N ALA A 53 50.97 -14.99 26.35
CA ALA A 53 52.26 -14.42 26.75
C ALA A 53 52.27 -14.07 28.25
N GLY A 54 53.29 -14.57 28.95
CA GLY A 54 53.48 -14.43 30.39
C GLY A 54 53.80 -13.00 30.86
N ARG A 55 53.58 -12.77 32.15
CA ARG A 55 53.82 -11.54 32.89
C ARG A 55 55.31 -11.44 33.27
N HIS A 56 56.06 -10.52 32.68
CA HIS A 56 57.31 -10.03 33.27
C HIS A 56 57.49 -8.53 33.01
N LYS A 57 57.68 -7.78 34.10
CA LYS A 57 58.32 -6.46 34.12
C LYS A 57 59.83 -6.67 34.07
N PRO A 58 60.58 -5.77 33.45
CA PRO A 58 61.77 -5.26 34.13
C PRO A 58 61.83 -3.74 34.15
N ASP A 59 62.35 -3.28 35.27
CA ASP A 59 62.83 -1.94 35.57
C ASP A 59 64.09 -1.64 34.75
N SER A 60 64.28 -0.39 34.30
CA SER A 60 65.62 0.12 33.97
C SER A 60 65.66 1.64 33.92
N THR A 61 66.12 2.21 35.03
CA THR A 61 66.94 3.42 35.04
C THR A 61 68.14 3.21 34.09
N ARG A 62 68.33 4.13 33.12
CA ARG A 62 69.58 4.49 32.38
C ARG A 62 69.38 4.50 30.85
N GLY A 63 69.55 5.70 30.28
CA GLY A 63 69.93 5.89 28.87
C GLY A 63 68.76 6.16 27.92
N GLY A 64 68.46 7.44 27.68
CA GLY A 64 67.43 7.86 26.74
C GLY A 64 67.76 7.49 25.29
N PRO A 65 66.75 7.12 24.47
CA PRO A 65 66.88 7.09 23.03
C PRO A 65 66.59 8.47 22.42
N ALA A 66 67.30 8.80 21.35
CA ALA A 66 67.21 10.02 20.56
C ALA A 66 65.77 10.38 20.14
N PRO A 67 65.46 11.67 19.92
CA PRO A 67 64.14 12.07 19.42
C PRO A 67 63.87 11.45 18.04
N PRO A 68 62.60 11.10 17.73
CA PRO A 68 62.24 10.50 16.46
C PRO A 68 62.45 11.48 15.29
N PRO A 69 62.74 10.99 14.07
CA PRO A 69 62.81 11.84 12.89
C PRO A 69 61.45 12.49 12.60
N VAL A 70 61.54 13.71 12.06
CA VAL A 70 60.44 14.58 11.67
C VAL A 70 59.48 13.87 10.70
N GLY A 71 58.18 14.09 10.91
CA GLY A 71 57.02 13.46 10.29
C GLY A 71 57.16 12.93 8.85
N VAL A 72 56.87 11.64 8.69
CA VAL A 72 56.43 11.07 7.42
C VAL A 72 54.98 11.48 7.22
N ALA A 73 54.67 12.16 6.12
CA ALA A 73 53.30 12.52 5.76
C ALA A 73 52.42 11.26 5.72
N GLU A 74 51.36 11.25 6.54
CA GLU A 74 50.31 10.24 6.43
C GLU A 74 49.76 10.26 5.01
N ARG A 75 49.83 9.12 4.32
CA ARG A 75 49.08 8.93 3.08
C ARG A 75 47.60 9.07 3.43
N PRO A 76 46.85 10.01 2.84
CA PRO A 76 45.43 10.14 3.13
C PRO A 76 44.74 8.83 2.75
N ARG A 77 43.93 8.29 3.67
CA ARG A 77 43.05 7.16 3.34
C ARG A 77 42.18 7.56 2.15
N PRO A 78 41.89 6.64 1.22
CA PRO A 78 40.92 6.91 0.16
C PRO A 78 39.62 7.37 0.82
N LEU A 79 39.08 8.51 0.38
CA LEU A 79 37.73 8.89 0.77
C LEU A 79 36.80 7.77 0.28
N PRO A 80 35.81 7.35 1.08
CA PRO A 80 34.74 6.52 0.58
C PRO A 80 34.10 7.22 -0.62
N ASP A 81 33.80 6.45 -1.68
CA ASP A 81 33.13 6.98 -2.86
C ASP A 81 31.91 7.79 -2.44
N PRO A 82 31.64 8.95 -3.07
CA PRO A 82 30.44 9.72 -2.80
C PRO A 82 29.24 8.83 -3.09
N GLN A 83 28.60 8.37 -2.01
CA GLN A 83 27.35 7.65 -2.10
C GLN A 83 26.36 8.61 -2.75
N PRO A 84 25.69 8.22 -3.85
CA PRO A 84 24.70 9.08 -4.46
C PRO A 84 23.69 9.51 -3.39
N PRO A 85 23.16 10.73 -3.45
CA PRO A 85 22.17 11.19 -2.49
C PRO A 85 21.07 10.14 -2.40
N ARG A 86 20.90 9.56 -1.21
CA ARG A 86 19.82 8.62 -0.95
C ARG A 86 18.55 9.43 -1.13
N ALA A 87 17.77 9.11 -2.16
CA ALA A 87 16.43 9.66 -2.34
C ALA A 87 15.69 9.56 -0.98
N PRO A 88 14.92 10.58 -0.58
CA PRO A 88 14.22 10.56 0.70
C PRO A 88 13.39 9.28 0.76
N SER A 89 13.80 8.34 1.60
CA SER A 89 13.10 7.06 1.72
C SER A 89 11.71 7.35 2.27
N LEU A 90 10.67 7.06 1.48
CA LEU A 90 9.29 7.23 1.90
C LEU A 90 9.07 6.59 3.27
N GLY A 91 8.51 7.34 4.21
CA GLY A 91 8.04 6.80 5.47
C GLY A 91 6.88 5.84 5.21
N TYR A 92 7.01 4.56 5.58
CA TYR A 92 5.93 3.58 5.40
C TYR A 92 4.59 4.06 5.95
N ARG A 93 4.61 4.66 7.14
CA ARG A 93 3.40 5.14 7.80
C ARG A 93 2.82 6.34 7.06
N ASP A 94 3.66 7.31 6.70
CA ASP A 94 3.23 8.52 6.01
C ASP A 94 2.60 8.21 4.65
N LEU A 95 3.20 7.28 3.89
CA LEU A 95 2.63 6.83 2.61
C LEU A 95 1.27 6.15 2.82
N VAL A 96 1.17 5.19 3.74
CA VAL A 96 -0.10 4.47 3.94
C VAL A 96 -1.18 5.37 4.55
N ASP A 97 -0.82 6.32 5.42
CA ASP A 97 -1.73 7.33 5.95
C ASP A 97 -2.23 8.27 4.82
N ASP A 98 -1.36 8.62 3.87
CA ASP A 98 -1.77 9.40 2.70
C ASP A 98 -2.70 8.61 1.76
N VAL A 99 -2.38 7.34 1.48
CA VAL A 99 -3.25 6.45 0.70
C VAL A 99 -4.61 6.28 1.40
N SER A 100 -4.61 6.06 2.71
CA SER A 100 -5.82 5.95 3.54
C SER A 100 -6.71 7.19 3.40
N ARG A 101 -6.11 8.39 3.56
CA ARG A 101 -6.81 9.66 3.38
C ARG A 101 -7.35 9.84 1.96
N ARG A 102 -6.55 9.51 0.94
CA ARG A 102 -6.94 9.61 -0.47
C ARG A 102 -8.03 8.63 -0.84
N ALA A 103 -7.99 7.40 -0.32
CA ALA A 103 -8.95 6.34 -0.63
C ALA A 103 -10.21 6.38 0.26
N GLY A 104 -10.19 7.17 1.34
CA GLY A 104 -11.32 7.25 2.27
C GLY A 104 -11.57 5.96 3.05
N VAL A 105 -10.55 5.12 3.22
CA VAL A 105 -10.63 3.83 3.93
C VAL A 105 -9.81 3.87 5.21
N ASP A 106 -9.86 2.80 6.00
CA ASP A 106 -8.98 2.69 7.17
C ASP A 106 -7.53 2.33 6.80
N PHE A 107 -6.62 2.50 7.74
CA PHE A 107 -5.19 2.21 7.54
C PHE A 107 -4.91 0.75 7.16
N ALA A 108 -5.68 -0.20 7.69
CA ALA A 108 -5.44 -1.63 7.45
C ALA A 108 -5.83 -1.99 6.01
N GLU A 109 -6.95 -1.45 5.53
CA GLU A 109 -7.39 -1.61 4.15
C GLU A 109 -6.44 -0.90 3.17
N ALA A 110 -6.09 0.36 3.45
CA ALA A 110 -5.12 1.13 2.66
C ALA A 110 -3.77 0.41 2.56
N LYS A 111 -3.28 -0.16 3.66
CA LYS A 111 -2.05 -0.94 3.68
C LYS A 111 -2.10 -2.11 2.69
N ILE A 112 -3.14 -2.94 2.78
CA ILE A 112 -3.26 -4.15 1.97
C ILE A 112 -3.38 -3.76 0.49
N ALA A 113 -4.15 -2.72 0.19
CA ALA A 113 -4.34 -2.21 -1.16
C ALA A 113 -3.05 -1.60 -1.74
N ALA A 114 -2.28 -0.85 -0.95
CA ALA A 114 -0.99 -0.30 -1.35
C ALA A 114 0.04 -1.41 -1.62
N GLU A 115 0.12 -2.42 -0.74
CA GLU A 115 0.93 -3.63 -0.95
C GLU A 115 0.55 -4.32 -2.27
N ALA A 116 -0.74 -4.57 -2.48
CA ALA A 116 -1.25 -5.20 -3.69
C ALA A 116 -0.89 -4.41 -4.96
N THR A 117 -1.02 -3.09 -4.91
CA THR A 117 -0.75 -2.19 -6.04
C THR A 117 0.74 -2.15 -6.37
N VAL A 118 1.61 -1.95 -5.38
CA VAL A 118 3.07 -1.92 -5.56
C VAL A 118 3.56 -3.24 -6.14
N LEU A 119 3.06 -4.35 -5.61
CA LEU A 119 3.42 -5.68 -6.11
C LEU A 119 2.90 -5.91 -7.54
N ALA A 120 1.65 -5.60 -7.84
CA ALA A 120 1.11 -5.74 -9.20
C ALA A 120 1.90 -4.89 -10.21
N LEU A 121 2.24 -3.65 -9.83
CA LEU A 121 3.00 -2.74 -10.68
C LEU A 121 4.43 -3.25 -10.91
N ALA A 122 5.11 -3.70 -9.85
CA ALA A 122 6.45 -4.28 -9.93
C ALA A 122 6.53 -5.44 -10.94
N TRP A 123 5.48 -6.26 -11.03
CA TRP A 123 5.42 -7.38 -11.97
C TRP A 123 5.01 -6.98 -13.39
N ALA A 124 4.21 -5.92 -13.54
CA ALA A 124 3.90 -5.34 -14.84
C ALA A 124 5.14 -4.71 -15.50
N LEU A 125 6.03 -4.11 -14.70
CA LEU A 125 7.23 -3.42 -15.14
C LEU A 125 8.34 -4.32 -15.71
N GLY A 126 9.28 -3.71 -16.44
CA GLY A 126 10.56 -4.30 -16.79
C GLY A 126 11.46 -4.49 -15.57
N GLU A 127 12.56 -5.23 -15.72
CA GLU A 127 13.47 -5.53 -14.60
C GLU A 127 14.11 -4.29 -13.99
N ALA A 128 14.62 -3.39 -14.82
CA ALA A 128 15.25 -2.15 -14.35
C ALA A 128 14.25 -1.21 -13.65
N GLU A 129 13.05 -1.05 -14.22
CA GLU A 129 11.99 -0.23 -13.62
C GLU A 129 11.44 -0.85 -12.33
N ARG A 130 11.31 -2.17 -12.29
CA ARG A 130 10.92 -2.91 -11.08
C ARG A 130 11.93 -2.69 -9.95
N GLU A 131 13.22 -2.84 -10.22
CA GLU A 131 14.26 -2.63 -9.20
C GLU A 131 14.23 -1.19 -8.68
N ARG A 132 14.05 -0.21 -9.57
CA ARG A 132 13.92 1.20 -9.19
C ARG A 132 12.72 1.46 -8.29
N LEU A 133 11.53 0.95 -8.67
CA LEU A 133 10.32 1.06 -7.87
C LEU A 133 10.54 0.47 -6.47
N LEU A 134 11.00 -0.78 -6.40
CA LEU A 134 11.18 -1.50 -5.13
C LEU A 134 12.27 -0.88 -4.23
N ALA A 135 13.28 -0.24 -4.81
CA ALA A 135 14.29 0.48 -4.04
C ALA A 135 13.75 1.78 -3.42
N ALA A 136 12.76 2.41 -4.05
CA ALA A 136 12.18 3.69 -3.60
C ALA A 136 11.01 3.50 -2.62
N VAL A 137 10.22 2.44 -2.78
CA VAL A 137 9.08 2.17 -1.88
C VAL A 137 9.50 1.49 -0.57
N PRO A 138 8.80 1.73 0.55
CA PRO A 138 9.09 1.10 1.82
C PRO A 138 9.06 -0.43 1.74
N VAL A 139 10.08 -1.09 2.29
CA VAL A 139 10.25 -2.57 2.28
C VAL A 139 9.01 -3.32 2.73
N LYS A 140 8.28 -2.78 3.71
CA LYS A 140 7.03 -3.40 4.20
C LYS A 140 5.96 -3.59 3.11
N LEU A 141 5.99 -2.81 2.03
CA LEU A 141 5.02 -2.92 0.94
C LEU A 141 5.36 -4.02 -0.07
N HIS A 142 6.58 -4.57 -0.02
CA HIS A 142 7.06 -5.53 -1.02
C HIS A 142 7.82 -6.74 -0.46
N ASP A 143 8.09 -6.79 0.84
CA ASP A 143 8.64 -7.97 1.54
C ASP A 143 7.59 -9.08 1.77
N VAL A 144 6.47 -9.01 1.06
CA VAL A 144 5.39 -9.99 1.12
C VAL A 144 5.54 -10.93 -0.08
N VAL A 145 5.84 -12.19 0.20
CA VAL A 145 5.83 -13.25 -0.82
C VAL A 145 4.38 -13.71 -1.04
N PRO A 146 3.79 -13.52 -2.24
CA PRO A 146 2.42 -13.94 -2.51
C PRO A 146 2.31 -15.48 -2.48
N VAL A 147 1.28 -16.01 -1.82
CA VAL A 147 1.03 -17.46 -1.72
C VAL A 147 0.70 -18.07 -3.10
N ASP A 148 -0.02 -17.32 -3.95
CA ASP A 148 -0.49 -17.77 -5.27
C ASP A 148 0.35 -17.22 -6.44
N GLY A 149 1.50 -16.59 -6.16
CA GLY A 149 2.30 -15.89 -7.19
C GLY A 149 1.63 -14.61 -7.71
N ILE A 150 2.31 -13.89 -8.62
CA ILE A 150 1.77 -12.70 -9.31
C ILE A 150 1.77 -12.98 -10.81
N GLU A 151 0.62 -12.84 -11.45
CA GLU A 151 0.55 -12.91 -12.91
C GLU A 151 0.97 -11.58 -13.53
N ARG A 152 1.79 -11.66 -14.58
CA ARG A 152 2.15 -10.47 -15.35
C ARG A 152 0.97 -10.01 -16.19
N ARG A 153 0.36 -8.90 -15.80
CA ARG A 153 -0.73 -8.24 -16.52
C ARG A 153 -0.27 -6.85 -16.96
N GLN A 154 -0.40 -6.56 -18.25
CA GLN A 154 0.09 -5.32 -18.87
C GLN A 154 -1.04 -4.39 -19.30
N ASP A 155 -2.27 -4.91 -19.31
CA ASP A 155 -3.50 -4.17 -19.55
C ASP A 155 -4.15 -3.74 -18.22
N LEU A 156 -4.88 -2.62 -18.25
CA LEU A 156 -5.55 -2.05 -17.09
C LEU A 156 -6.54 -3.02 -16.42
N PRO A 157 -7.46 -3.69 -17.14
CA PRO A 157 -8.40 -4.61 -16.51
C PRO A 157 -7.70 -5.77 -15.78
N GLY A 158 -6.68 -6.37 -16.40
CA GLY A 158 -5.88 -7.44 -15.80
C GLY A 158 -5.11 -6.97 -14.57
N PHE A 159 -4.53 -5.77 -14.62
CA PHE A 159 -3.87 -5.15 -13.47
C PHE A 159 -4.84 -4.92 -12.30
N LEU A 160 -6.00 -4.31 -12.56
CA LEU A 160 -7.01 -4.04 -11.53
C LEU A 160 -7.62 -5.31 -10.95
N ALA A 161 -7.84 -6.34 -11.78
CA ALA A 161 -8.28 -7.64 -11.31
C ALA A 161 -7.26 -8.27 -10.34
N GLU A 162 -5.97 -8.07 -10.61
CA GLU A 162 -4.90 -8.59 -9.75
C GLU A 162 -4.78 -7.82 -8.44
N VAL A 163 -4.93 -6.49 -8.47
CA VAL A 163 -5.02 -5.66 -7.26
C VAL A 163 -6.23 -6.08 -6.43
N GLY A 164 -7.43 -6.13 -7.04
CA GLY A 164 -8.68 -6.48 -6.38
C GLY A 164 -8.68 -7.88 -5.77
N ARG A 165 -8.07 -8.87 -6.46
CA ARG A 165 -7.90 -10.24 -5.93
C ARG A 165 -7.13 -10.24 -4.61
N ARG A 166 -6.05 -9.46 -4.50
CA ARG A 166 -5.18 -9.40 -3.31
C ARG A 166 -5.79 -8.58 -2.18
N SER A 167 -6.41 -7.46 -2.51
CA SER A 167 -7.02 -6.57 -1.53
C SER A 167 -8.45 -6.98 -1.14
N ARG A 168 -9.04 -7.95 -1.84
CA ARG A 168 -10.46 -8.34 -1.75
C ARG A 168 -11.40 -7.16 -2.05
N LEU A 169 -11.01 -6.35 -3.02
CA LEU A 169 -11.77 -5.21 -3.50
C LEU A 169 -12.44 -5.53 -4.84
N THR A 170 -13.56 -4.87 -5.10
CA THR A 170 -14.16 -4.85 -6.45
C THR A 170 -13.20 -4.18 -7.44
N PRO A 171 -13.34 -4.41 -8.76
CA PRO A 171 -12.48 -3.77 -9.76
C PRO A 171 -12.45 -2.23 -9.68
N GLU A 172 -13.61 -1.62 -9.37
CA GLU A 172 -13.72 -0.16 -9.22
C GLU A 172 -12.99 0.32 -7.96
N GLN A 173 -13.20 -0.33 -6.81
CA GLN A 173 -12.46 -0.02 -5.57
C GLN A 173 -10.95 -0.24 -5.73
N ALA A 174 -10.55 -1.30 -6.43
CA ALA A 174 -9.15 -1.58 -6.74
C ALA A 174 -8.54 -0.48 -7.61
N ARG A 175 -9.33 0.09 -8.53
CA ARG A 175 -8.91 1.26 -9.33
C ARG A 175 -8.64 2.47 -8.46
N TYR A 176 -9.62 2.88 -7.64
CA TYR A 176 -9.45 4.04 -6.76
C TYR A 176 -8.27 3.89 -5.81
N GLN A 177 -8.05 2.68 -5.31
CA GLN A 177 -6.89 2.38 -4.45
C GLN A 177 -5.56 2.41 -5.20
N ALA A 178 -5.52 1.90 -6.42
CA ALA A 178 -4.32 1.96 -7.25
C ALA A 178 -3.96 3.41 -7.58
N GLU A 179 -4.93 4.22 -7.99
CA GLU A 179 -4.75 5.65 -8.26
C GLU A 179 -4.29 6.40 -7.00
N ALA A 180 -4.92 6.16 -5.84
CA ALA A 180 -4.52 6.75 -4.56
C ALA A 180 -3.07 6.38 -4.16
N THR A 181 -2.68 5.13 -4.37
CA THR A 181 -1.32 4.64 -4.08
C THR A 181 -0.29 5.30 -5.00
N LEU A 182 -0.58 5.37 -6.29
CA LEU A 182 0.31 5.97 -7.29
C LEU A 182 0.46 7.48 -7.08
N ALA A 183 -0.62 8.17 -6.74
CA ALA A 183 -0.59 9.59 -6.39
C ALA A 183 0.22 9.84 -5.11
N ALA A 184 0.07 9.01 -4.08
CA ALA A 184 0.85 9.13 -2.85
C ALA A 184 2.36 8.86 -3.07
N ILE A 185 2.70 7.95 -3.99
CA ILE A 185 4.09 7.74 -4.42
C ILE A 185 4.59 8.96 -5.21
N SER A 186 3.79 9.51 -6.12
CA SER A 186 4.14 10.69 -6.93
C SER A 186 4.38 11.93 -6.08
N ASP A 187 3.55 12.19 -5.06
CA ASP A 187 3.72 13.32 -4.15
C ASP A 187 5.01 13.22 -3.32
N ALA A 188 5.43 11.99 -3.01
CA ALA A 188 6.66 11.77 -2.26
C ALA A 188 7.91 11.76 -3.15
N ASP A 189 7.80 11.27 -4.38
CA ASP A 189 8.88 11.19 -5.37
C ASP A 189 8.31 11.24 -6.79
N ALA A 190 8.13 12.46 -7.31
CA ALA A 190 7.60 12.68 -8.66
C ALA A 190 8.56 12.19 -9.74
N GLU A 191 9.88 12.36 -9.53
CA GLU A 191 10.90 11.89 -10.48
C GLU A 191 10.88 10.37 -10.63
N LEU A 192 10.61 9.62 -9.55
CA LEU A 192 10.41 8.19 -9.62
C LEU A 192 9.29 7.85 -10.59
N VAL A 193 8.09 8.41 -10.39
CA VAL A 193 6.90 8.12 -11.20
C VAL A 193 7.12 8.50 -12.67
N GLU A 194 7.70 9.66 -12.94
CA GLU A 194 8.05 10.10 -14.30
C GLU A 194 9.07 9.17 -14.98
N SER A 195 9.97 8.56 -14.21
CA SER A 195 10.99 7.63 -14.74
C SER A 195 10.47 6.22 -15.03
N LEU A 196 9.28 5.85 -14.52
CA LEU A 196 8.72 4.51 -14.69
C LEU A 196 8.15 4.34 -16.10
N ARG A 197 8.79 3.47 -16.88
CA ARG A 197 8.26 3.04 -18.18
C ARG A 197 7.19 1.97 -17.97
N VAL A 198 5.96 2.42 -17.74
CA VAL A 198 4.80 1.51 -17.67
C VAL A 198 4.33 1.07 -19.05
N PRO A 199 3.75 -0.14 -19.17
CA PRO A 199 3.01 -0.56 -20.36
C PRO A 199 1.95 0.46 -20.76
N ASP A 200 1.68 0.60 -22.07
CA ASP A 200 0.72 1.57 -22.61
C ASP A 200 -0.65 1.50 -21.92
N GLY A 201 -1.12 0.28 -21.65
CA GLY A 201 -2.40 0.06 -20.96
C GLY A 201 -2.46 0.55 -19.52
N LEU A 202 -1.33 0.87 -18.88
CA LEU A 202 -1.28 1.37 -17.49
C LEU A 202 -0.92 2.86 -17.40
N ARG A 203 -0.65 3.54 -18.52
CA ARG A 203 -0.30 4.97 -18.51
C ARG A 203 -1.39 5.82 -17.89
N ASP A 204 -2.65 5.46 -18.12
CA ASP A 204 -3.83 6.16 -17.60
C ASP A 204 -3.90 6.19 -16.07
N LEU A 205 -3.23 5.26 -15.38
CA LEU A 205 -3.13 5.25 -13.91
C LEU A 205 -2.06 6.21 -13.36
N LEU A 206 -1.10 6.64 -14.20
CA LEU A 206 0.01 7.53 -13.82
C LEU A 206 -0.17 8.95 -14.35
N ALA A 207 -1.07 9.16 -15.30
CA ALA A 207 -1.41 10.51 -15.73
C ALA A 207 -2.03 11.27 -14.54
N PRO A 208 -1.64 12.54 -14.30
CA PRO A 208 -2.39 13.41 -13.43
C PRO A 208 -3.87 13.37 -13.84
N ALA A 209 -4.80 13.40 -12.88
CA ALA A 209 -6.20 13.61 -13.20
C ALA A 209 -6.34 15.04 -13.74
N ASP A 210 -6.17 15.20 -15.05
CA ASP A 210 -6.38 16.47 -15.73
C ASP A 210 -7.85 16.89 -15.53
N TYR A 211 -8.07 18.17 -15.28
CA TYR A 211 -9.43 18.72 -15.26
C TYR A 211 -10.01 18.63 -16.68
N GLY A 212 -11.09 17.87 -16.82
CA GLY A 212 -11.84 17.72 -18.07
C GLY A 212 -11.59 16.43 -18.85
N GLY A 213 -12.64 15.96 -19.53
CA GLY A 213 -12.61 14.72 -20.32
C GLY A 213 -13.38 13.56 -19.69
N GLY A 214 -14.01 13.76 -18.53
CA GLY A 214 -14.76 12.71 -17.82
C GLY A 214 -15.90 12.10 -18.65
N LEU A 215 -16.44 12.82 -19.65
CA LEU A 215 -17.49 12.29 -20.54
C LEU A 215 -16.99 11.89 -21.94
N VAL A 216 -15.79 12.33 -22.37
CA VAL A 216 -15.38 12.24 -23.80
C VAL A 216 -14.07 11.45 -24.01
N GLY A 217 -13.36 11.06 -22.95
CA GLY A 217 -12.16 10.23 -23.08
C GLY A 217 -12.47 8.73 -23.07
N ALA A 218 -11.91 7.97 -24.02
CA ALA A 218 -11.79 6.51 -23.92
C ALA A 218 -10.90 6.05 -22.72
N SER A 219 -10.37 7.01 -21.97
CA SER A 219 -9.59 6.83 -20.76
C SER A 219 -10.43 7.21 -19.55
N SER A 220 -10.69 6.22 -18.71
CA SER A 220 -11.55 6.25 -17.53
C SER A 220 -10.88 6.95 -16.35
N ALA A 221 -10.19 8.07 -16.58
CA ALA A 221 -9.59 8.84 -15.50
C ALA A 221 -10.69 9.46 -14.62
N THR A 222 -10.51 9.37 -13.31
CA THR A 222 -11.32 9.97 -12.24
C THR A 222 -11.18 11.51 -12.24
N ALA A 223 -11.31 12.12 -13.41
CA ALA A 223 -11.22 13.55 -13.62
C ALA A 223 -12.56 14.22 -13.26
N PRO A 224 -12.53 15.37 -12.58
CA PRO A 224 -13.72 16.18 -12.41
C PRO A 224 -14.22 16.65 -13.78
N LEU A 225 -15.54 16.63 -13.94
CA LEU A 225 -16.23 17.19 -15.10
C LEU A 225 -15.93 18.68 -15.19
N THR A 226 -15.69 19.14 -16.42
CA THR A 226 -15.70 20.58 -16.71
C THR A 226 -17.10 21.16 -16.50
N GLU A 227 -17.20 22.48 -16.35
CA GLU A 227 -18.49 23.15 -16.22
C GLU A 227 -19.45 22.87 -17.40
N PRO A 228 -19.00 22.83 -18.67
CA PRO A 228 -19.85 22.38 -19.79
C PRO A 228 -20.31 20.93 -19.67
N GLU A 229 -19.41 20.00 -19.34
CA GLU A 229 -19.75 18.58 -19.18
C GLU A 229 -20.74 18.36 -18.02
N LEU A 230 -20.56 19.06 -16.89
CA LEU A 230 -21.48 19.01 -15.76
C LEU A 230 -22.86 19.56 -16.15
N ARG A 231 -22.92 20.64 -16.92
CA ARG A 231 -24.18 21.22 -17.41
C ARG A 231 -24.92 20.25 -18.32
N ASP A 232 -24.20 19.61 -19.24
CA ASP A 232 -24.78 18.62 -20.16
C ASP A 232 -25.24 17.36 -19.39
N ALA A 233 -24.46 16.90 -18.41
CA ALA A 233 -24.85 15.79 -17.53
C ALA A 233 -26.12 16.11 -16.73
N LEU A 234 -26.21 17.30 -16.12
CA LEU A 234 -27.40 17.72 -15.38
C LEU A 234 -28.65 17.85 -16.27
N ALA A 235 -28.50 18.12 -17.56
CA ALA A 235 -29.62 18.11 -18.49
C ALA A 235 -30.26 16.70 -18.63
N SER A 236 -29.52 15.64 -18.33
CA SER A 236 -30.02 14.26 -18.28
C SER A 236 -30.51 13.80 -16.90
N LEU A 237 -30.30 14.60 -15.84
CA LEU A 237 -30.61 14.26 -14.45
C LEU A 237 -31.59 15.28 -13.84
N PRO A 238 -32.88 15.27 -14.25
CA PRO A 238 -33.82 16.34 -13.94
C PRO A 238 -34.16 16.49 -12.45
N TYR A 239 -33.92 15.45 -11.65
CA TYR A 239 -34.15 15.46 -10.19
C TYR A 239 -32.91 15.85 -9.38
N TRP A 240 -31.79 16.11 -10.05
CA TRP A 240 -30.51 16.39 -9.41
C TRP A 240 -30.11 17.84 -9.59
N SER A 241 -29.41 18.35 -8.59
CA SER A 241 -28.73 19.64 -8.60
C SER A 241 -27.25 19.44 -8.29
N SER A 242 -26.41 20.43 -8.58
CA SER A 242 -24.99 20.36 -8.24
C SER A 242 -24.48 21.66 -7.65
N ASP A 243 -23.59 21.54 -6.67
CA ASP A 243 -22.74 22.62 -6.15
C ASP A 243 -21.32 22.59 -6.76
N GLN A 244 -21.17 21.94 -7.92
CA GLN A 244 -19.91 21.61 -8.62
C GLN A 244 -19.04 20.54 -7.95
N ARG A 245 -19.26 20.25 -6.67
CA ARG A 245 -18.52 19.23 -5.91
C ARG A 245 -19.30 17.95 -5.68
N SER A 246 -20.62 18.02 -5.78
CA SER A 246 -21.52 16.93 -5.54
C SER A 246 -22.78 17.05 -6.39
N LEU A 247 -23.46 15.93 -6.55
CA LEU A 247 -24.83 15.86 -7.05
C LEU A 247 -25.76 15.65 -5.86
N VAL A 248 -26.82 16.45 -5.77
CA VAL A 248 -27.79 16.41 -4.67
C VAL A 248 -29.20 16.26 -5.23
N ARG A 249 -29.94 15.28 -4.69
CA ARG A 249 -31.36 15.05 -4.96
C ARG A 249 -32.14 14.98 -3.65
N THR A 250 -33.30 15.61 -3.61
CA THR A 250 -34.24 15.48 -2.49
C THR A 250 -35.42 14.61 -2.91
N ILE A 251 -35.79 13.67 -2.05
CA ILE A 251 -36.96 12.80 -2.21
C ILE A 251 -37.95 13.15 -1.10
N GLU A 252 -39.19 13.42 -1.47
CA GLU A 252 -40.31 13.63 -0.55
C GLU A 252 -41.38 12.57 -0.82
N LEU A 253 -41.59 11.68 0.14
CA LEU A 253 -42.54 10.57 0.04
C LEU A 253 -43.09 10.24 1.43
N PRO A 254 -44.33 9.75 1.56
CA PRO A 254 -44.83 9.22 2.83
C PRO A 254 -43.85 8.18 3.41
N GLY A 255 -43.61 8.23 4.72
CA GLY A 255 -42.51 7.49 5.36
C GLY A 255 -42.39 6.01 4.99
N GLY A 256 -43.50 5.28 4.89
CA GLY A 256 -43.46 3.86 4.48
C GLY A 256 -43.01 3.63 3.03
N ASN A 257 -43.30 4.58 2.14
CA ASN A 257 -42.82 4.55 0.76
C ASN A 257 -41.35 4.99 0.69
N LEU A 258 -40.98 6.00 1.50
CA LEU A 258 -39.59 6.44 1.60
C LEU A 258 -38.69 5.32 2.11
N ASP A 259 -39.10 4.61 3.17
CA ASP A 259 -38.33 3.49 3.73
C ASP A 259 -38.06 2.41 2.67
N ARG A 260 -39.05 2.08 1.85
CA ARG A 260 -38.87 1.13 0.73
C ARG A 260 -37.85 1.62 -0.30
N VAL A 261 -37.85 2.91 -0.63
CA VAL A 261 -36.86 3.50 -1.53
C VAL A 261 -35.47 3.42 -0.90
N LEU A 262 -35.33 3.76 0.38
CA LEU A 262 -34.05 3.71 1.10
C LEU A 262 -33.49 2.29 1.16
N ASP A 263 -34.33 1.29 1.45
CA ASP A 263 -33.94 -0.13 1.44
C ASP A 263 -33.42 -0.58 0.07
N ARG A 264 -34.05 -0.11 -1.03
CA ARG A 264 -33.59 -0.42 -2.39
C ARG A 264 -32.24 0.24 -2.70
N LEU A 265 -32.01 1.46 -2.21
CA LEU A 265 -30.72 2.15 -2.36
C LEU A 265 -29.60 1.50 -1.54
N ASP A 266 -29.91 0.98 -0.34
CA ASP A 266 -28.96 0.18 0.44
C ASP A 266 -28.60 -1.12 -0.30
N GLN A 267 -29.58 -1.77 -0.93
CA GLN A 267 -29.33 -2.93 -1.79
C GLN A 267 -28.49 -2.59 -3.02
N LEU A 268 -28.76 -1.46 -3.69
CA LEU A 268 -27.95 -0.96 -4.80
C LEU A 268 -26.48 -0.78 -4.38
N LYS A 269 -26.24 -0.25 -3.18
CA LYS A 269 -24.89 -0.10 -2.62
C LYS A 269 -24.18 -1.43 -2.43
N VAL A 270 -24.89 -2.48 -2.01
CA VAL A 270 -24.33 -3.83 -1.89
C VAL A 270 -23.99 -4.43 -3.27
N GLU A 271 -24.86 -4.21 -4.26
CA GLU A 271 -24.71 -4.74 -5.63
C GLU A 271 -23.55 -4.08 -6.40
N VAL A 272 -23.44 -2.76 -6.29
CA VAL A 272 -22.48 -1.95 -7.05
C VAL A 272 -21.21 -1.70 -6.24
N GLY A 273 -21.25 -1.86 -4.92
CA GLY A 273 -20.16 -1.47 -4.01
C GLY A 273 -20.09 0.04 -3.74
N ARG A 274 -21.06 0.82 -4.28
CA ARG A 274 -21.15 2.27 -4.16
C ARG A 274 -22.61 2.70 -4.09
N GLY A 275 -22.92 3.69 -3.26
CA GLY A 275 -24.25 4.27 -3.13
C GLY A 275 -24.20 5.73 -2.69
N PRO A 276 -25.31 6.46 -2.76
CA PRO A 276 -25.38 7.84 -2.29
C PRO A 276 -25.18 7.90 -0.77
N GLN A 277 -24.69 9.04 -0.28
CA GLN A 277 -24.85 9.41 1.11
C GLN A 277 -26.30 9.85 1.34
N ILE A 278 -26.92 9.35 2.40
CA ILE A 278 -28.33 9.57 2.69
C ILE A 278 -28.45 10.36 3.99
N GLY A 279 -29.00 11.57 3.91
CA GLY A 279 -29.46 12.35 5.05
C GLY A 279 -30.97 12.27 5.17
N ARG A 280 -31.51 12.09 6.38
CA ARG A 280 -32.95 12.06 6.64
C ARG A 280 -33.34 13.20 7.58
N PRO A 281 -33.68 14.39 7.04
CA PRO A 281 -34.00 15.53 7.87
C PRO A 281 -35.36 15.36 8.58
N ASP A 282 -36.29 14.61 8.00
CA ASP A 282 -37.57 14.25 8.62
C ASP A 282 -38.08 12.87 8.13
N PRO A 283 -39.18 12.32 8.71
CA PRO A 283 -39.65 10.98 8.36
C PRO A 283 -40.12 10.81 6.91
N ASP A 284 -40.52 11.89 6.24
CA ASP A 284 -41.13 11.88 4.91
C ASP A 284 -40.19 12.49 3.84
N SER A 285 -38.94 12.79 4.20
CA SER A 285 -37.94 13.31 3.28
C SER A 285 -36.56 12.69 3.43
N ALA A 286 -35.85 12.57 2.32
CA ALA A 286 -34.44 12.19 2.29
C ALA A 286 -33.66 13.08 1.31
N VAL A 287 -32.41 13.38 1.67
CA VAL A 287 -31.45 14.06 0.83
C VAL A 287 -30.37 13.06 0.43
N LEU A 288 -30.27 12.81 -0.86
CA LEU A 288 -29.26 11.97 -1.47
C LEU A 288 -28.12 12.85 -1.97
N THR A 289 -26.91 12.56 -1.53
CA THR A 289 -25.68 13.21 -2.00
C THR A 289 -24.78 12.19 -2.67
N VAL A 290 -24.43 12.43 -3.93
CA VAL A 290 -23.46 11.64 -4.69
C VAL A 290 -22.21 12.49 -4.93
N ARG A 291 -21.06 11.97 -4.52
CA ARG A 291 -19.76 12.57 -4.79
C ARG A 291 -18.66 11.53 -4.75
N THR A 292 -17.63 11.70 -5.57
CA THR A 292 -16.35 11.01 -5.43
C THR A 292 -15.52 11.75 -4.39
N GLN A 293 -15.28 11.14 -3.22
CA GLN A 293 -14.63 11.83 -2.09
C GLN A 293 -13.20 12.32 -2.38
N GLN A 294 -12.57 11.75 -3.41
CA GLN A 294 -11.15 11.86 -3.72
C GLN A 294 -10.87 12.92 -4.78
N VAL A 295 -11.93 13.53 -5.33
CA VAL A 295 -11.89 14.55 -6.37
C VAL A 295 -12.59 15.81 -5.86
N ASP A 296 -11.98 16.97 -6.05
CA ASP A 296 -12.64 18.26 -5.76
C ASP A 296 -13.56 18.66 -6.92
N GLY A 297 -14.56 17.82 -7.19
CA GLY A 297 -15.51 18.02 -8.29
C GLY A 297 -16.37 16.79 -8.60
N VAL A 298 -17.49 17.00 -9.29
CA VAL A 298 -18.34 15.91 -9.82
C VAL A 298 -17.59 15.15 -10.90
N THR A 299 -17.63 13.83 -10.89
CA THR A 299 -17.01 12.94 -11.88
C THR A 299 -18.05 12.24 -12.77
N ALA A 300 -17.64 11.61 -13.87
CA ALA A 300 -18.56 10.79 -14.66
C ALA A 300 -19.15 9.62 -13.87
N ALA A 301 -18.37 9.02 -12.96
CA ALA A 301 -18.86 7.96 -12.08
C ALA A 301 -19.93 8.45 -11.09
N ASP A 302 -19.91 9.74 -10.72
CA ASP A 302 -21.00 10.35 -9.95
C ASP A 302 -22.29 10.45 -10.77
N VAL A 303 -22.18 10.84 -12.04
CA VAL A 303 -23.31 10.92 -12.98
C VAL A 303 -23.91 9.53 -13.24
N ASP A 304 -23.08 8.53 -13.48
CA ASP A 304 -23.52 7.15 -13.67
C ASP A 304 -24.22 6.59 -12.42
N LEU A 305 -23.70 6.91 -11.23
CA LEU A 305 -24.37 6.53 -9.98
C LEU A 305 -25.70 7.26 -9.81
N ALA A 306 -25.79 8.54 -10.16
CA ALA A 306 -27.03 9.30 -10.09
C ALA A 306 -28.13 8.69 -10.99
N HIS A 307 -27.78 8.26 -12.21
CA HIS A 307 -28.71 7.52 -13.09
C HIS A 307 -29.18 6.21 -12.46
N ARG A 308 -28.27 5.40 -11.91
CA ARG A 308 -28.63 4.14 -11.24
C ARG A 308 -29.51 4.36 -10.00
N VAL A 309 -29.29 5.46 -9.28
CA VAL A 309 -30.14 5.88 -8.16
C VAL A 309 -31.54 6.24 -8.67
N ASP A 310 -31.65 6.97 -9.78
CA ASP A 310 -32.95 7.28 -10.39
C ASP A 310 -33.69 6.01 -10.80
N ASP A 311 -33.02 5.08 -11.49
CA ASP A 311 -33.58 3.77 -11.86
C ASP A 311 -34.07 2.98 -10.63
N ALA A 312 -33.28 2.98 -9.55
CA ALA A 312 -33.62 2.29 -8.31
C ALA A 312 -34.81 2.93 -7.57
N VAL A 313 -34.91 4.26 -7.58
CA VAL A 313 -36.05 5.00 -7.04
C VAL A 313 -37.31 4.72 -7.86
N ASP A 314 -37.19 4.72 -9.18
CA ASP A 314 -38.30 4.43 -10.10
C ASP A 314 -38.76 2.97 -9.98
N GLU A 315 -37.84 2.01 -9.81
CA GLU A 315 -38.17 0.60 -9.54
C GLU A 315 -38.95 0.45 -8.24
N ALA A 316 -38.48 1.09 -7.16
CA ALA A 316 -39.19 1.10 -5.88
C ALA A 316 -40.56 1.78 -6.00
N GLY A 317 -40.66 2.81 -6.85
CA GLY A 317 -41.89 3.57 -7.12
C GLY A 317 -42.89 2.91 -8.06
N ALA A 318 -42.46 2.05 -8.97
CA ALA A 318 -43.32 1.27 -9.85
C ALA A 318 -44.27 0.34 -9.06
N GLY A 319 -43.91 0.01 -7.81
CA GLY A 319 -44.76 -0.71 -6.86
C GLY A 319 -45.81 0.15 -6.12
N MET A 320 -45.86 1.47 -6.34
CA MET A 320 -46.75 2.40 -5.63
C MET A 320 -48.03 2.76 -6.40
N ALA A 321 -48.03 2.63 -7.73
CA ALA A 321 -49.20 2.95 -8.59
C ALA A 321 -50.23 1.81 -8.71
N ALA A 322 -49.94 0.64 -8.12
CA ALA A 322 -50.77 -0.56 -8.21
C ALA A 322 -51.58 -0.87 -6.92
N GLY A 323 -51.69 0.09 -6.00
CA GLY A 323 -52.42 -0.03 -4.73
C GLY A 323 -53.79 0.63 -4.76
#